data_AF-A0A177CZP7-F1
#
_entry.id   AF-A0A177CZP7-F1
#
_cell.length_a   1.000
_cell.length_b   1.000
_cell.length_c   1.000
_cell.angle_alpha   90.00
_cell.angle_beta   90.00
_cell.angle_gamma   90.00
#
_symmetry.space_group_name_H-M   'P 1'
#
loop_
_entity.id
_entity.type
_entity.pdbx_description
1 polymer ?
#
loop_
_entity_poly.entity_id
_entity_poly.type
_entity_poly.pdbx_seq_one_letter_code
_entity_poly.pdbx_strand_id
1 'polypeptide(L)'
;MSYFFSTPVDIDIVLEDSDDRQTVDVKLDKNRKEKVPLYLDGESVKGQVTIRPKDGKRLEHTGIKVQFIGTIEMFFDRGNHHEFLSLGQELAAPGELQHPQTFDFNFKNVEKQYESYNGINVKLRYFMRVTVSRRMADVVREKDLWVYSYRIPPETNSSIKMDVGIEDCLHIEFEYSKSKYHLKDVIVGRIYFLLVRLKIKHMELSIIRRETTGAAPNQYNESETLVRFEIMDGSPSRGETIPIRLFLGGFDLTPTFREVNKKYSTRYYLSLVLIDEDARRYFKQSEIVLFRQAPEGLTLAQEQNKLMAVS
;
A
#
# COMPACT_ATOMS: atom_id res chain seq x y z
N MET A 1 28.33 23.47 15.30
CA MET A 1 27.43 23.24 16.44
C MET A 1 26.01 23.56 16.02
N SER A 2 25.17 22.56 15.81
CA SER A 2 23.73 22.75 15.58
C SER A 2 23.10 23.12 16.92
N TYR A 3 22.81 24.41 17.11
CA TYR A 3 22.01 24.87 18.23
C TYR A 3 20.61 24.24 18.11
N PHE A 4 20.36 23.19 18.88
CA PHE A 4 19.02 22.64 19.10
C PHE A 4 18.23 23.65 19.95
N PHE A 5 17.67 24.68 19.31
CA PHE A 5 16.61 25.46 19.93
C PHE A 5 15.39 24.55 20.05
N SER A 6 15.03 24.17 21.27
CA SER A 6 13.76 23.50 21.56
C SER A 6 12.62 24.32 20.97
N THR A 7 11.69 23.68 20.25
CA THR A 7 10.51 24.36 19.70
C THR A 7 9.74 25.03 20.84
N PRO A 8 9.33 26.31 20.71
CA PRO A 8 8.72 27.06 21.79
C PRO A 8 7.29 26.60 22.14
N VAL A 9 6.79 25.61 21.41
CA VAL A 9 5.45 25.05 21.56
C VAL A 9 5.51 23.56 21.26
N ASP A 10 4.80 22.78 22.08
CA ASP A 10 4.48 21.39 21.78
C ASP A 10 3.04 21.29 21.29
N ILE A 11 2.86 20.55 20.20
CA ILE A 11 1.55 20.29 19.60
C ILE A 11 1.29 18.79 19.75
N ASP A 12 0.19 18.45 20.40
CA ASP A 12 -0.27 17.08 20.58
C ASP A 12 -1.60 16.88 19.85
N ILE A 13 -1.74 15.77 19.14
CA ILE A 13 -2.92 15.43 18.35
C ILE A 13 -3.46 14.11 18.89
N VAL A 14 -4.62 14.15 19.52
CA VAL A 14 -5.31 13.00 20.11
C VAL A 14 -6.58 12.75 19.30
N LEU A 15 -6.77 11.51 18.84
CA LEU A 15 -7.98 11.09 18.13
C LEU A 15 -8.96 10.52 19.15
N GLU A 16 -10.25 10.75 18.98
CA GLU A 16 -11.26 10.41 20.00
C GLU A 16 -11.30 8.91 20.36
N ASP A 17 -11.10 8.03 19.38
CA ASP A 17 -11.17 6.57 19.56
C ASP A 17 -9.78 5.91 19.61
N SER A 18 -8.73 6.60 20.06
CA SER A 18 -7.34 6.11 19.90
C SER A 18 -7.05 4.75 20.55
N ASP A 19 -7.76 4.42 21.63
CA ASP A 19 -7.49 3.23 22.44
C ASP A 19 -8.17 1.97 21.89
N ASP A 20 -9.37 2.13 21.31
CA ASP A 20 -10.17 1.03 20.76
C ASP A 20 -9.96 0.84 19.25
N ARG A 21 -9.44 1.86 18.55
CA ARG A 21 -9.30 1.82 17.10
C ARG A 21 -8.19 0.86 16.68
N GLN A 22 -8.48 0.06 15.65
CA GLN A 22 -7.51 -0.83 15.05
C GLN A 22 -6.29 -0.06 14.55
N THR A 23 -5.10 -0.65 14.71
CA THR A 23 -3.83 -0.07 14.25
C THR A 23 -3.17 -0.97 13.21
N VAL A 24 -2.41 -0.37 12.30
CA VAL A 24 -1.59 -1.07 11.31
C VAL A 24 -0.11 -0.80 11.62
N ASP A 25 0.71 -1.85 11.57
CA ASP A 25 2.17 -1.73 11.62
C ASP A 25 2.69 -1.31 10.23
N VAL A 26 3.24 -0.10 10.14
CA VAL A 26 3.82 0.44 8.91
C VAL A 26 5.34 0.36 8.99
N LYS A 27 5.95 -0.29 7.99
CA LYS A 27 7.41 -0.30 7.83
C LYS A 27 7.86 1.06 7.28
N LEU A 28 8.72 1.72 8.04
CA LEU A 28 9.43 2.95 7.68
C LEU A 28 10.87 2.62 7.29
N ASP A 29 11.58 3.63 6.78
CA ASP A 29 13.01 3.55 6.49
C ASP A 29 13.81 3.02 7.69
N LYS A 30 14.83 2.21 7.38
CA LYS A 30 15.75 1.58 8.34
C LYS A 30 15.09 0.60 9.31
N ASN A 31 14.13 -0.20 8.82
CA ASN A 31 13.44 -1.26 9.58
C ASN A 31 12.67 -0.79 10.82
N ARG A 32 12.37 0.51 10.92
CA ARG A 32 11.50 1.02 11.98
C ARG A 32 10.05 0.64 11.65
N LYS A 33 9.30 0.23 12.66
CA LYS A 33 7.86 0.00 12.54
C LYS A 33 7.14 1.06 13.36
N GLU A 34 6.16 1.72 12.75
CA GLU A 34 5.27 2.64 13.44
C GLU A 34 3.85 2.09 13.42
N LYS A 35 3.15 2.20 14.56
CA LYS A 35 1.74 1.87 14.67
C LYS A 35 0.92 3.11 14.39
N VAL A 36 0.11 3.05 13.34
CA VAL A 36 -0.78 4.13 12.95
C VAL A 36 -2.24 3.65 13.00
N PRO A 37 -3.18 4.54 13.34
CA PRO A 37 -4.60 4.19 13.39
C PRO A 37 -5.15 3.89 12.00
N LEU A 38 -6.00 2.88 11.92
CA LEU A 38 -6.67 2.44 10.69
C LEU A 38 -7.98 3.18 10.48
N TYR A 39 -8.19 3.64 9.25
CA TYR A 39 -9.40 4.26 8.77
C TYR A 39 -9.86 3.64 7.45
N LEU A 40 -11.14 3.79 7.18
CA LEU A 40 -11.81 3.44 5.94
C LEU A 40 -12.36 4.68 5.27
N ASP A 41 -12.73 4.51 4.01
CA ASP A 41 -13.44 5.52 3.27
C ASP A 41 -14.78 5.87 3.94
N GLY A 42 -15.17 7.14 3.88
CA GLY A 42 -16.38 7.67 4.52
C GLY A 42 -16.32 7.82 6.04
N GLU A 43 -15.32 7.26 6.75
CA GLU A 43 -15.22 7.48 8.20
C GLU A 43 -14.91 8.95 8.54
N SER A 44 -15.55 9.46 9.60
CA SER A 44 -15.21 10.78 10.15
C SER A 44 -13.87 10.74 10.89
N VAL A 45 -13.13 11.84 10.86
CA VAL A 45 -11.86 12.00 11.58
C VAL A 45 -12.02 13.16 12.56
N LYS A 46 -12.11 12.83 13.84
CA LYS A 46 -12.40 13.76 14.95
C LYS A 46 -11.47 13.53 16.13
N GLY A 47 -11.26 14.57 16.91
CA GLY A 47 -10.36 14.53 18.04
C GLY A 47 -10.03 15.92 18.55
N GLN A 48 -8.90 16.00 19.26
CA GLN A 48 -8.43 17.19 19.95
C GLN A 48 -6.99 17.52 19.60
N VAL A 49 -6.73 18.82 19.46
CA VAL A 49 -5.39 19.38 19.32
C VAL A 49 -5.06 20.15 20.59
N THR A 50 -4.03 19.71 21.32
CA THR A 50 -3.54 20.41 22.50
C THR A 50 -2.26 21.16 22.15
N ILE A 51 -2.26 22.48 22.38
CA ILE A 51 -1.13 23.36 22.13
C ILE A 51 -0.57 23.81 23.48
N ARG A 52 0.69 23.47 23.75
CA ARG A 52 1.37 23.74 25.02
C ARG A 52 2.54 24.71 24.78
N PRO A 53 2.40 26.01 25.12
CA PRO A 53 3.54 26.92 25.13
C PRO A 53 4.60 26.43 26.12
N LYS A 54 5.87 26.37 25.70
CA LYS A 54 6.99 26.02 26.60
C LYS A 54 7.44 27.23 27.41
N ASP A 55 8.06 26.93 28.55
CA ASP A 55 8.76 27.90 29.41
C ASP A 55 7.89 29.03 29.97
N GLY A 56 6.56 28.86 30.00
CA GLY A 56 5.62 29.89 30.49
C GLY A 56 5.65 31.19 29.68
N LYS A 57 6.24 31.18 28.47
CA LYS A 57 6.33 32.34 27.60
C LYS A 57 5.08 32.47 26.74
N ARG A 58 4.65 33.72 26.54
CA ARG A 58 3.58 34.11 25.63
C ARG A 58 3.91 33.66 24.20
N LEU A 59 3.00 32.91 23.59
CA LEU A 59 3.08 32.47 22.20
C LEU A 59 2.17 33.32 21.34
N GLU A 60 2.73 34.27 20.60
CA GLU A 60 2.02 35.04 19.58
C GLU A 60 1.90 34.22 18.28
N HIS A 61 0.69 34.14 17.72
CA HIS A 61 0.39 33.40 16.49
C HIS A 61 -0.56 34.20 15.58
N THR A 62 -0.43 33.98 14.27
CA THR A 62 -1.31 34.57 13.24
C THR A 62 -2.46 33.65 12.83
N GLY A 63 -2.63 32.54 13.53
CA GLY A 63 -3.74 31.61 13.35
C GLY A 63 -3.32 30.19 13.68
N ILE A 64 -4.29 29.38 14.06
CA ILE A 64 -4.10 27.95 14.33
C ILE A 64 -5.11 27.21 13.47
N LYS A 65 -4.62 26.26 12.68
CA LYS A 65 -5.47 25.42 11.83
C LYS A 65 -5.07 23.97 11.92
N VAL A 66 -6.03 23.11 11.65
CA VAL A 66 -5.82 21.68 11.44
C VAL A 66 -6.28 21.30 10.04
N GLN A 67 -5.53 20.43 9.39
CA GLN A 67 -5.84 19.94 8.06
C GLN A 67 -5.86 18.42 8.04
N PHE A 68 -6.73 17.84 7.23
CA PHE A 68 -6.68 16.44 6.85
C PHE A 68 -6.25 16.35 5.39
N ILE A 69 -5.15 15.65 5.12
CA ILE A 69 -4.49 15.66 3.82
C ILE A 69 -4.29 14.22 3.35
N GLY A 70 -4.64 13.97 2.08
CA GLY A 70 -4.24 12.78 1.33
C GLY A 70 -3.32 13.20 0.19
N THR A 71 -2.11 12.63 0.15
CA THR A 71 -1.09 13.00 -0.84
C THR A 71 -0.41 11.80 -1.46
N ILE A 72 0.05 11.97 -2.70
CA ILE A 72 0.96 11.07 -3.40
C ILE A 72 2.31 11.77 -3.51
N GLU A 73 3.32 11.17 -2.90
CA GLU A 73 4.71 11.62 -2.93
C GLU A 73 5.48 10.70 -3.89
N MET A 74 6.13 11.29 -4.91
CA MET A 74 6.97 10.54 -5.85
C MET A 74 8.44 10.87 -5.57
N PHE A 75 9.29 9.86 -5.33
CA PHE A 75 10.64 10.11 -4.82
C PHE A 75 11.61 10.69 -5.86
N PHE A 76 11.30 10.58 -7.15
CA PHE A 76 12.04 11.26 -8.21
C PHE A 76 11.68 12.75 -8.31
N ASP A 77 10.56 13.19 -7.71
CA ASP A 77 10.09 14.57 -7.72
C ASP A 77 9.74 15.04 -6.31
N ARG A 78 10.75 15.02 -5.42
CA ARG A 78 10.59 15.32 -3.98
C ARG A 78 10.04 16.71 -3.67
N GLY A 79 10.01 17.63 -4.64
CA GLY A 79 9.45 18.97 -4.48
C GLY A 79 7.95 19.05 -4.77
N ASN A 80 7.38 18.07 -5.49
CA ASN A 80 5.99 18.08 -5.90
C ASN A 80 5.19 17.00 -5.19
N HIS A 81 4.53 17.41 -4.11
CA HIS A 81 3.50 16.61 -3.46
C HIS A 81 2.17 16.77 -4.21
N HIS A 82 1.54 15.65 -4.57
CA HIS A 82 0.23 15.67 -5.20
C HIS A 82 -0.86 15.44 -4.16
N GLU A 83 -1.34 16.53 -3.56
CA GLU A 83 -2.52 16.50 -2.70
C GLU A 83 -3.76 16.20 -3.55
N PHE A 84 -4.41 15.07 -3.29
CA PHE A 84 -5.69 14.71 -3.91
C PHE A 84 -6.87 14.92 -2.95
N LEU A 85 -6.57 15.15 -1.67
CA LEU A 85 -7.54 15.48 -0.63
C LEU A 85 -6.92 16.51 0.31
N SER A 86 -7.63 17.61 0.57
CA SER A 86 -7.20 18.65 1.50
C SER A 86 -8.43 19.28 2.15
N LEU A 87 -8.65 18.97 3.43
CA LEU A 87 -9.69 19.56 4.26
C LEU A 87 -9.03 20.42 5.35
N GLY A 88 -9.62 21.56 5.70
CA GLY A 88 -9.08 22.46 6.71
C GLY A 88 -10.15 22.95 7.67
N GLN A 89 -9.79 23.07 8.94
CA GLN A 89 -10.60 23.72 9.97
C GLN A 89 -9.72 24.72 10.71
N GLU A 90 -10.18 25.97 10.81
CA GLU A 90 -9.57 26.98 11.66
C GLU A 90 -9.94 26.70 13.13
N LEU A 91 -8.93 26.63 13.99
CA LEU A 91 -9.08 26.35 15.42
C LEU A 91 -9.00 27.64 16.25
N ALA A 92 -8.19 28.61 15.82
CA ALA A 92 -8.10 29.92 16.45
C ALA A 92 -7.72 31.01 15.44
N ALA A 93 -8.33 32.19 15.59
CA ALA A 93 -7.95 33.42 14.91
C ALA A 93 -6.55 33.91 15.37
N PRO A 94 -5.95 34.92 14.70
CA PRO A 94 -4.73 35.56 15.18
C PRO A 94 -4.85 35.99 16.65
N GLY A 95 -3.86 35.68 17.47
CA GLY A 95 -3.95 35.87 18.90
C GLY A 95 -2.73 35.36 19.63
N GLU A 96 -2.92 35.08 20.92
CA GLU A 96 -1.83 34.79 21.85
C GLU A 96 -2.23 33.72 22.85
N LEU A 97 -1.31 32.80 23.11
CA LEU A 97 -1.49 31.74 24.09
C LEU A 97 -0.51 31.94 25.24
N GLN A 98 -1.04 32.05 26.47
CA GLN A 98 -0.25 32.09 27.70
C GLN A 98 -0.26 30.75 28.45
N HIS A 99 -1.33 29.97 28.27
CA HIS A 99 -1.52 28.68 28.91
C HIS A 99 -1.80 27.60 27.87
N PRO A 100 -1.60 26.31 28.20
CA PRO A 100 -2.04 25.20 27.37
C PRO A 100 -3.52 25.33 27.01
N GLN A 101 -3.84 25.17 25.73
CA GLN A 101 -5.22 25.19 25.24
C GLN A 101 -5.48 23.99 24.35
N THR A 102 -6.69 23.44 24.45
CA THR A 102 -7.17 22.32 23.64
C THR A 102 -8.29 22.79 22.72
N PHE A 103 -8.26 22.33 21.48
CA PHE A 103 -9.23 22.66 20.45
C PHE A 103 -9.80 21.37 19.86
N ASP A 104 -11.13 21.28 19.78
CA ASP A 104 -11.81 20.17 19.11
C ASP A 104 -11.83 20.35 17.59
N PHE A 105 -11.72 19.25 16.86
CA PHE A 105 -11.92 19.23 15.41
C PHE A 105 -12.78 18.05 14.98
N ASN A 106 -13.48 18.20 13.85
CA ASN A 106 -14.30 17.13 13.29
C ASN A 106 -14.45 17.26 11.77
N PHE A 107 -13.75 16.39 11.05
CA PHE A 107 -13.96 16.18 9.61
C PHE A 107 -14.97 15.07 9.41
N LYS A 108 -16.19 15.44 9.00
CA LYS A 108 -17.28 14.47 8.78
C LYS A 108 -17.17 13.82 7.41
N ASN A 109 -17.50 12.53 7.35
CA ASN A 109 -17.66 11.75 6.11
C ASN A 109 -16.49 11.90 5.12
N VAL A 110 -15.26 11.71 5.59
CA VAL A 110 -14.07 12.02 4.81
C VAL A 110 -13.86 10.98 3.71
N GLU A 111 -13.84 11.42 2.45
CA GLU A 111 -13.57 10.58 1.28
C GLU A 111 -12.09 10.19 1.20
N LYS A 112 -11.80 8.90 1.36
CA LYS A 112 -10.46 8.30 1.32
C LYS A 112 -10.41 7.26 0.21
N GLN A 113 -10.44 7.77 -1.02
CA GLN A 113 -10.62 6.98 -2.26
C GLN A 113 -9.56 5.90 -2.50
N TYR A 114 -8.37 6.02 -1.90
CA TYR A 114 -7.23 5.16 -2.17
C TYR A 114 -6.71 4.49 -0.89
N GLU A 115 -6.28 3.24 -1.00
CA GLU A 115 -5.55 2.56 0.09
C GLU A 115 -4.14 3.15 0.22
N SER A 116 -3.68 3.31 1.47
CA SER A 116 -2.33 3.75 1.78
C SER A 116 -1.28 2.78 1.23
N TYR A 117 -0.19 3.34 0.72
CA TYR A 117 0.87 2.56 0.08
C TYR A 117 2.24 3.16 0.38
N ASN A 118 3.19 2.31 0.75
CA ASN A 118 4.60 2.67 0.89
C ASN A 118 5.43 1.81 -0.05
N GLY A 119 5.76 2.36 -1.22
CA GLY A 119 6.42 1.68 -2.32
C GLY A 119 7.91 1.97 -2.43
N ILE A 120 8.47 1.71 -3.62
CA ILE A 120 9.89 1.93 -3.92
C ILE A 120 10.12 3.38 -4.34
N ASN A 121 9.32 3.89 -5.27
CA ASN A 121 9.41 5.22 -5.88
C ASN A 121 8.20 6.10 -5.56
N VAL A 122 7.18 5.56 -4.90
CA VAL A 122 5.94 6.27 -4.60
C VAL A 122 5.43 5.95 -3.19
N LYS A 123 4.88 6.96 -2.52
CA LYS A 123 4.20 6.85 -1.24
C LYS A 123 2.85 7.54 -1.33
N LEU A 124 1.78 6.82 -1.00
CA LEU A 124 0.44 7.36 -0.82
C LEU A 124 0.12 7.33 0.67
N ARG A 125 -0.02 8.50 1.29
CA ARG A 125 -0.26 8.62 2.73
C ARG A 125 -1.39 9.60 3.05
N TYR A 126 -2.03 9.37 4.18
CA TYR A 126 -2.99 10.27 4.79
C TYR A 126 -2.45 10.74 6.13
N PHE A 127 -2.59 12.02 6.43
CA PHE A 127 -2.13 12.57 7.70
C PHE A 127 -2.95 13.78 8.12
N MET A 128 -2.99 13.98 9.43
CA MET A 128 -3.44 15.23 10.03
C MET A 128 -2.27 16.18 10.15
N ARG A 129 -2.44 17.44 9.74
CA ARG A 129 -1.43 18.49 9.87
C ARG A 129 -1.98 19.65 10.68
N VAL A 130 -1.42 19.87 11.87
CA VAL A 130 -1.69 21.08 12.65
C VAL A 130 -0.62 22.11 12.35
N THR A 131 -1.03 23.34 12.06
CA THR A 131 -0.15 24.47 11.80
C THR A 131 -0.48 25.60 12.76
N VAL A 132 0.50 25.98 13.56
CA VAL A 132 0.49 27.22 14.35
C VAL A 132 1.30 28.25 13.56
N SER A 133 0.60 29.16 12.88
CA SER A 133 1.24 30.16 12.04
C SER A 133 1.85 31.28 12.89
N ARG A 134 3.09 31.65 12.57
CA ARG A 134 3.85 32.65 13.34
C ARG A 134 4.54 33.62 12.41
N ARG A 135 4.90 34.80 12.92
CA ARG A 135 5.58 35.84 12.13
C ARG A 135 6.93 35.39 11.53
N MET A 136 7.64 34.49 12.21
CA MET A 136 8.95 34.00 11.75
C MET A 136 8.84 32.67 11.01
N ALA A 137 8.53 31.59 11.74
CA ALA A 137 8.43 30.24 11.21
C ALA A 137 7.25 29.52 11.84
N ASP A 138 6.43 28.94 10.98
CA ASP A 138 5.29 28.13 11.38
C ASP A 138 5.75 26.88 12.13
N VAL A 139 4.98 26.50 13.15
CA VAL A 139 5.21 25.23 13.86
C VAL A 139 4.19 24.24 13.35
N VAL A 140 4.68 23.15 12.77
CA VAL A 140 3.87 22.13 12.12
C VAL A 140 4.03 20.81 12.85
N ARG A 141 2.92 20.13 13.11
CA ARG A 141 2.89 18.76 13.62
C ARG A 141 2.03 17.90 12.71
N GLU A 142 2.58 16.78 12.27
CA GLU A 142 1.85 15.77 11.50
C GLU A 142 1.55 14.55 12.35
N LYS A 143 0.42 13.89 12.07
CA LYS A 143 0.05 12.58 12.59
C LYS A 143 -0.49 11.72 11.46
N ASP A 144 0.26 10.67 11.10
CA ASP A 144 -0.12 9.72 10.05
C ASP A 144 -1.28 8.82 10.44
N LEU A 145 -2.05 8.44 9.43
CA LEU A 145 -3.11 7.43 9.52
C LEU A 145 -2.96 6.46 8.34
N TRP A 146 -3.43 5.23 8.52
CA TRP A 146 -3.46 4.25 7.45
C TRP A 146 -4.88 4.07 6.93
N VAL A 147 -5.05 3.99 5.62
CA VAL A 147 -6.33 3.74 4.98
C VAL A 147 -6.30 2.38 4.30
N TYR A 148 -7.30 1.53 4.57
CA TYR A 148 -7.56 0.33 3.78
C TYR A 148 -8.73 0.53 2.83
N SER A 149 -8.67 -0.13 1.67
CA SER A 149 -9.76 -0.24 0.72
C SER A 149 -10.12 -1.72 0.57
N TYR A 150 -11.33 -2.07 0.99
CA TYR A 150 -11.84 -3.43 0.84
C TYR A 150 -12.53 -3.60 -0.51
N ARG A 151 -12.44 -4.81 -1.06
CA ARG A 151 -13.19 -5.19 -2.27
C ARG A 151 -13.96 -6.48 -2.03
N ILE A 152 -15.13 -6.57 -2.66
CA ILE A 152 -15.89 -7.82 -2.74
C ILE A 152 -15.09 -8.82 -3.59
N PRO A 153 -15.12 -10.12 -3.25
CA PRO A 153 -14.76 -11.16 -4.17
C PRO A 153 -15.37 -10.91 -5.56
N PRO A 154 -14.59 -11.00 -6.63
CA PRO A 154 -15.11 -10.86 -7.98
C PRO A 154 -16.15 -11.95 -8.25
N GLU A 155 -17.28 -11.58 -8.88
CA GLU A 155 -18.35 -12.53 -9.24
C GLU A 155 -17.84 -13.65 -10.16
N THR A 156 -16.87 -13.32 -11.02
CA THR A 156 -16.21 -14.26 -11.92
C THR A 156 -14.73 -14.37 -11.60
N ASN A 157 -14.28 -15.60 -11.40
CA ASN A 157 -12.88 -15.94 -11.18
C ASN A 157 -12.55 -17.20 -11.99
N SER A 158 -12.04 -17.00 -13.20
CA SER A 158 -11.66 -18.10 -14.08
C SER A 158 -10.28 -18.66 -13.71
N SER A 159 -10.10 -19.95 -13.98
CA SER A 159 -8.79 -20.58 -14.04
C SER A 159 -7.98 -19.98 -15.18
N ILE A 160 -6.68 -19.80 -14.97
CA ILE A 160 -5.76 -19.39 -16.02
C ILE A 160 -4.92 -20.60 -16.41
N LYS A 161 -4.81 -20.82 -17.71
CA LYS A 161 -3.87 -21.75 -18.32
C LYS A 161 -2.79 -20.96 -19.04
N MET A 162 -1.56 -21.21 -18.65
CA MET A 162 -0.36 -20.62 -19.24
C MET A 162 0.41 -21.73 -19.94
N ASP A 163 0.42 -21.67 -21.27
CA ASP A 163 1.21 -22.57 -22.09
C ASP A 163 2.63 -22.00 -22.25
N VAL A 164 3.62 -22.81 -21.89
CA VAL A 164 5.04 -22.50 -22.01
C VAL A 164 5.66 -23.55 -22.92
N GLY A 165 6.01 -23.13 -24.14
CA GLY A 165 6.56 -24.01 -25.15
C GLY A 165 7.78 -23.43 -25.85
N ILE A 166 8.73 -24.31 -26.15
CA ILE A 166 9.76 -24.13 -27.16
C ILE A 166 9.53 -25.24 -28.17
N GLU A 167 9.38 -24.86 -29.43
CA GLU A 167 9.11 -25.78 -30.52
C GLU A 167 10.07 -26.98 -30.49
N ASP A 168 9.52 -28.19 -30.59
CA ASP A 168 10.21 -29.47 -30.58
C ASP A 168 11.12 -29.77 -29.37
N CYS A 169 11.15 -28.92 -28.34
CA CYS A 169 12.08 -29.04 -27.22
C CYS A 169 11.38 -29.16 -25.86
N LEU A 170 10.37 -28.32 -25.62
CA LEU A 170 9.72 -28.22 -24.32
C LEU A 170 8.27 -27.79 -24.50
N HIS A 171 7.33 -28.44 -23.83
CA HIS A 171 5.93 -28.02 -23.79
C HIS A 171 5.35 -28.33 -22.43
N ILE A 172 4.98 -27.28 -21.70
CA ILE A 172 4.48 -27.33 -20.34
C ILE A 172 3.18 -26.52 -20.24
N GLU A 173 2.16 -27.11 -19.64
CA GLU A 173 0.94 -26.41 -19.26
C GLU A 173 0.99 -26.09 -17.76
N PHE A 174 1.00 -24.80 -17.42
CA PHE A 174 0.80 -24.34 -16.04
C PHE A 174 -0.62 -23.83 -15.87
N GLU A 175 -1.38 -24.49 -15.01
CA GLU A 175 -2.77 -24.14 -14.71
C GLU A 175 -2.90 -23.72 -13.25
N TYR A 176 -3.64 -22.64 -12.98
CA TYR A 176 -3.97 -22.22 -11.62
C TYR A 176 -5.41 -21.74 -11.50
N SER A 177 -5.99 -21.94 -10.31
CA SER A 177 -7.44 -21.97 -10.09
C SER A 177 -8.17 -20.63 -10.29
N LYS A 178 -7.48 -19.51 -10.12
CA LYS A 178 -8.07 -18.17 -10.05
C LYS A 178 -7.15 -17.13 -10.71
N SER A 179 -7.71 -16.08 -11.30
CA SER A 179 -6.97 -14.90 -11.76
C SER A 179 -6.84 -13.82 -10.68
N LYS A 180 -7.74 -13.87 -9.69
CA LYS A 180 -7.87 -12.87 -8.63
C LYS A 180 -7.81 -13.56 -7.26
N TYR A 181 -6.95 -13.07 -6.37
CA TYR A 181 -6.71 -13.66 -5.05
C TYR A 181 -6.80 -12.61 -3.94
N HIS A 182 -7.37 -12.97 -2.79
CA HIS A 182 -7.25 -12.10 -1.63
C HIS A 182 -5.84 -12.21 -1.00
N LEU A 183 -5.40 -11.21 -0.23
CA LEU A 183 -4.03 -11.18 0.33
C LEU A 183 -3.64 -12.37 1.22
N LYS A 184 -4.61 -13.14 1.70
CA LYS A 184 -4.42 -14.34 2.54
C LYS A 184 -4.87 -15.64 1.84
N ASP A 185 -5.12 -15.59 0.53
CA ASP A 185 -5.62 -16.74 -0.25
C ASP A 185 -4.49 -17.75 -0.48
N VAL A 186 -4.83 -18.83 -1.17
CA VAL A 186 -3.89 -19.86 -1.59
C VAL A 186 -3.97 -20.01 -3.12
N ILE A 187 -2.82 -19.89 -3.77
CA ILE A 187 -2.70 -20.20 -5.19
C ILE A 187 -2.60 -21.72 -5.32
N VAL A 188 -3.68 -22.32 -5.82
CA VAL A 188 -3.74 -23.74 -6.14
C VAL A 188 -3.61 -23.91 -7.64
N GLY A 189 -2.69 -24.77 -8.06
CA GLY A 189 -2.44 -25.02 -9.47
C GLY A 189 -1.76 -26.36 -9.71
N ARG A 190 -1.38 -26.60 -10.96
CA ARG A 190 -0.61 -27.77 -11.38
C ARG A 190 0.23 -27.43 -12.61
N ILE A 191 1.35 -28.13 -12.73
CA ILE A 191 2.23 -28.09 -13.90
C ILE A 191 2.15 -29.45 -14.56
N TYR A 192 1.85 -29.48 -15.85
CA TYR A 192 1.77 -30.69 -16.67
C TYR A 192 2.82 -30.65 -17.79
N PHE A 193 3.62 -31.72 -17.89
CA PHE A 193 4.71 -31.82 -18.85
C PHE A 193 4.28 -32.58 -20.11
N LEU A 194 3.92 -31.87 -21.18
CA LEU A 194 3.50 -32.48 -22.45
C LEU A 194 4.68 -32.99 -23.27
N LEU A 195 5.77 -32.23 -23.30
CA LEU A 195 7.01 -32.55 -24.01
C LEU A 195 8.21 -32.08 -23.20
N VAL A 196 9.16 -32.98 -22.95
CA VAL A 196 10.42 -32.66 -22.27
C VAL A 196 11.55 -33.32 -23.03
N ARG A 197 12.28 -32.54 -23.84
CA ARG A 197 13.53 -32.95 -24.50
C ARG A 197 14.74 -32.16 -24.00
N LEU A 198 14.49 -31.05 -23.29
CA LEU A 198 15.51 -30.32 -22.56
C LEU A 198 15.67 -30.89 -21.15
N LYS A 199 16.91 -31.03 -20.70
CA LYS A 199 17.21 -31.42 -19.32
C LYS A 199 17.05 -30.21 -18.41
N ILE A 200 15.97 -30.21 -17.62
CA ILE A 200 15.69 -29.15 -16.66
C ILE A 200 16.53 -29.42 -15.42
N LYS A 201 17.22 -28.38 -14.94
CA LYS A 201 17.99 -28.42 -13.69
C LYS A 201 17.15 -27.91 -12.54
N HIS A 202 16.51 -26.75 -12.72
CA HIS A 202 15.79 -26.06 -11.65
C HIS A 202 14.50 -25.44 -12.17
N MET A 203 13.45 -25.50 -11.36
CA MET A 203 12.18 -24.82 -11.64
C MET A 203 11.68 -24.09 -10.39
N GLU A 204 11.26 -22.84 -10.58
CA GLU A 204 10.70 -22.01 -9.52
C GLU A 204 9.48 -21.21 -9.99
N LEU A 205 8.59 -20.92 -9.05
CA LEU A 205 7.49 -20.00 -9.21
C LEU A 205 7.77 -18.77 -8.35
N SER A 206 7.80 -17.60 -8.99
CA SER A 206 8.05 -16.34 -8.31
C SER A 206 6.82 -15.44 -8.32
N ILE A 207 6.59 -14.70 -7.23
CA ILE A 207 5.66 -13.56 -7.22
C ILE A 207 6.49 -12.30 -7.41
N ILE A 208 6.23 -11.59 -8.51
CA ILE A 208 6.92 -10.34 -8.85
C ILE A 208 5.94 -9.19 -8.71
N ARG A 209 6.32 -8.20 -7.91
CA ARG A 209 5.64 -6.90 -7.83
C ARG A 209 6.29 -5.95 -8.82
N ARG A 210 5.49 -5.36 -9.70
CA ARG A 210 5.92 -4.29 -10.61
C ARG A 210 5.26 -2.99 -10.20
N GLU A 211 6.06 -2.01 -9.81
CA GLU A 211 5.64 -0.66 -9.49
C GLU A 211 5.99 0.27 -10.65
N THR A 212 4.96 0.87 -11.24
CA THR A 212 5.09 1.83 -12.33
C THR A 212 4.71 3.21 -11.80
N THR A 213 5.60 4.19 -11.88
CA THR A 213 5.35 5.57 -11.37
C THR A 213 5.63 6.60 -12.46
N GLY A 214 4.85 7.66 -12.49
CA GLY A 214 4.95 8.75 -13.46
C GLY A 214 4.09 8.51 -14.71
N ALA A 215 4.16 9.47 -15.62
CA ALA A 215 3.47 9.45 -16.91
C ALA A 215 4.48 9.62 -18.04
N ALA A 216 4.15 9.15 -19.24
CA ALA A 216 5.01 9.34 -20.41
C ALA A 216 5.30 10.86 -20.62
N PRO A 217 6.55 11.26 -20.90
CA PRO A 217 7.73 10.42 -21.20
C PRO A 217 8.53 9.93 -19.97
N ASN A 218 8.28 10.46 -18.78
CA ASN A 218 9.07 10.19 -17.56
C ASN A 218 8.41 9.09 -16.71
N GLN A 219 8.28 7.89 -17.29
CA GLN A 219 7.73 6.73 -16.59
C GLN A 219 8.86 5.82 -16.06
N TYR A 220 8.79 5.51 -14.77
CA TYR A 220 9.73 4.64 -14.08
C TYR A 220 9.05 3.31 -13.74
N ASN A 221 9.76 2.20 -13.93
CA ASN A 221 9.26 0.86 -13.65
C ASN A 221 10.26 0.12 -12.76
N GLU A 222 9.83 -0.22 -11.55
CA GLU A 222 10.59 -1.06 -10.62
C GLU A 222 9.96 -2.44 -10.56
N SER A 223 10.79 -3.48 -10.51
CA SER A 223 10.34 -4.86 -10.36
C SER A 223 11.06 -5.51 -9.20
N GLU A 224 10.29 -6.03 -8.25
CA GLU A 224 10.79 -6.69 -7.06
C GLU A 224 10.25 -8.12 -7.01
N THR A 225 11.14 -9.09 -6.79
CA THR A 225 10.75 -10.49 -6.55
C THR A 225 10.45 -10.65 -5.07
N LEU A 226 9.17 -10.74 -4.71
CA LEU A 226 8.73 -10.83 -3.32
C LEU A 226 8.84 -12.26 -2.77
N VAL A 227 8.62 -13.24 -3.63
CA VAL A 227 8.60 -14.66 -3.28
C VAL A 227 9.32 -15.44 -4.35
N ARG A 228 10.14 -16.40 -3.93
CA ARG A 228 10.67 -17.47 -4.77
C ARG A 228 10.27 -18.80 -4.15
N PHE A 229 9.43 -19.54 -4.85
CA PHE A 229 8.96 -20.85 -4.45
C PHE A 229 9.58 -21.89 -5.38
N GLU A 230 10.58 -22.61 -4.88
CA GLU A 230 11.23 -23.69 -5.61
C GLU A 230 10.26 -24.86 -5.77
N ILE A 231 10.03 -25.28 -7.01
CA ILE A 231 9.04 -26.31 -7.34
C ILE A 231 9.73 -27.68 -7.43
N MET A 232 10.87 -27.73 -8.10
CA MET A 232 11.53 -28.97 -8.48
C MET A 232 13.02 -28.73 -8.70
N ASP A 233 13.81 -29.69 -8.21
CA ASP A 233 15.23 -29.88 -8.53
C ASP A 233 15.35 -31.19 -9.33
N GLY A 234 15.88 -31.09 -10.55
CA GLY A 234 15.98 -32.21 -11.49
C GLY A 234 15.05 -32.14 -12.70
N SER A 235 15.16 -33.14 -13.57
CA SER A 235 14.48 -33.17 -14.88
C SER A 235 13.22 -34.05 -14.82
N PRO A 236 12.03 -33.50 -15.12
CA PRO A 236 10.78 -34.24 -15.13
C PRO A 236 10.65 -35.11 -16.38
N SER A 237 9.81 -36.14 -16.30
CA SER A 237 9.45 -36.97 -17.44
C SER A 237 8.19 -36.46 -18.14
N ARG A 238 8.04 -36.84 -19.42
CA ARG A 238 6.80 -36.59 -20.17
C ARG A 238 5.60 -37.25 -19.47
N GLY A 239 4.51 -36.50 -19.31
CA GLY A 239 3.26 -36.94 -18.69
C GLY A 239 3.21 -36.74 -17.17
N GLU A 240 4.29 -36.29 -16.55
CA GLU A 240 4.28 -35.98 -15.11
C GLU A 240 3.44 -34.74 -14.80
N THR A 241 2.85 -34.73 -13.60
CA THR A 241 2.07 -33.60 -13.07
C THR A 241 2.57 -33.24 -11.69
N ILE A 242 2.91 -31.96 -11.48
CA ILE A 242 3.32 -31.44 -10.17
C ILE A 242 2.22 -30.52 -9.63
N PRO A 243 1.57 -30.85 -8.50
CA PRO A 243 0.60 -29.97 -7.87
C PRO A 243 1.30 -28.80 -7.16
N ILE A 244 0.72 -27.60 -7.26
CA ILE A 244 1.24 -26.36 -6.66
C ILE A 244 0.24 -25.84 -5.63
N ARG A 245 0.74 -25.50 -4.44
CA ARG A 245 -0.04 -24.85 -3.38
C ARG A 245 0.79 -23.78 -2.67
N LEU A 246 0.62 -22.52 -3.06
CA LEU A 246 1.37 -21.39 -2.52
C LEU A 246 0.45 -20.52 -1.64
N PHE A 247 0.76 -20.43 -0.34
CA PHE A 247 0.00 -19.65 0.64
C PHE A 247 0.43 -18.18 0.63
N LEU A 248 -0.50 -17.24 0.37
CA LEU A 248 -0.17 -15.82 0.28
C LEU A 248 -0.03 -15.14 1.65
N GLY A 249 -0.69 -15.66 2.69
CA GLY A 249 -0.75 -15.02 4.01
C GLY A 249 0.59 -14.90 4.76
N GLY A 250 1.64 -15.60 4.29
CA GLY A 250 3.00 -15.49 4.85
C GLY A 250 3.82 -14.33 4.25
N PHE A 251 3.31 -13.66 3.23
CA PHE A 251 4.03 -12.63 2.49
C PHE A 251 3.42 -11.24 2.72
N ASP A 252 4.27 -10.22 2.74
CA ASP A 252 3.87 -8.83 2.92
C ASP A 252 3.39 -8.24 1.58
N LEU A 253 2.22 -8.69 1.13
CA LEU A 253 1.61 -8.29 -0.14
C LEU A 253 0.63 -7.13 0.08
N THR A 254 0.56 -6.23 -0.90
CA THR A 254 -0.48 -5.20 -1.01
C THR A 254 -1.51 -5.57 -2.08
N PRO A 255 -2.69 -4.95 -2.08
CA PRO A 255 -3.60 -5.06 -3.21
C PRO A 255 -2.96 -4.57 -4.52
N THR A 256 -3.53 -5.00 -5.64
CA THR A 256 -3.21 -4.46 -6.95
C THR A 256 -3.79 -3.06 -7.09
N PHE A 257 -2.93 -2.10 -7.39
CA PHE A 257 -3.29 -0.70 -7.61
C PHE A 257 -3.18 -0.39 -9.11
N ARG A 258 -4.28 0.05 -9.73
CA ARG A 258 -4.32 0.39 -11.15
C ARG A 258 -4.56 1.87 -11.31
N GLU A 259 -3.62 2.55 -11.96
CA GLU A 259 -3.69 3.97 -12.35
C GLU A 259 -4.17 4.90 -11.23
N VAL A 260 -3.64 4.72 -10.01
CA VAL A 260 -4.04 5.51 -8.84
C VAL A 260 -3.74 6.97 -9.09
N ASN A 261 -4.81 7.77 -9.17
CA ASN A 261 -4.80 9.17 -9.57
C ASN A 261 -3.98 9.46 -10.85
N LYS A 262 -3.88 8.47 -11.77
CA LYS A 262 -3.01 8.51 -12.95
C LYS A 262 -1.52 8.79 -12.64
N LYS A 263 -1.07 8.50 -11.41
CA LYS A 263 0.32 8.73 -10.96
C LYS A 263 1.14 7.45 -10.88
N TYR A 264 0.54 6.36 -10.41
CA TYR A 264 1.25 5.10 -10.28
C TYR A 264 0.35 3.87 -10.41
N SER A 265 0.97 2.70 -10.56
CA SER A 265 0.33 1.39 -10.53
C SER A 265 1.24 0.38 -9.83
N THR A 266 0.64 -0.53 -9.07
CA THR A 266 1.32 -1.67 -8.45
C THR A 266 0.64 -2.95 -8.89
N ARG A 267 1.31 -3.75 -9.71
CA ARG A 267 0.78 -4.98 -10.31
C ARG A 267 1.58 -6.19 -9.86
N TYR A 268 0.93 -7.34 -9.81
CA TYR A 268 1.52 -8.60 -9.35
C TYR A 268 1.50 -9.62 -10.48
N TYR A 269 2.60 -10.34 -10.62
CA TYR A 269 2.79 -11.33 -11.66
C TYR A 269 3.27 -12.64 -11.06
N LEU A 270 2.67 -13.74 -11.49
CA LEU A 270 3.25 -15.07 -11.34
C LEU A 270 4.25 -15.27 -12.47
N SER A 271 5.49 -15.54 -12.10
CA SER A 271 6.57 -15.81 -13.03
C SER A 271 7.04 -17.25 -12.84
N LEU A 272 6.69 -18.12 -13.80
CA LEU A 272 7.29 -19.45 -13.87
C LEU A 272 8.66 -19.32 -14.50
N VAL A 273 9.70 -19.80 -13.82
CA VAL A 273 11.09 -19.74 -14.26
C VAL A 273 11.64 -21.15 -14.32
N LEU A 274 12.31 -21.47 -15.44
CA LEU A 274 12.99 -22.73 -15.68
C LEU A 274 14.44 -22.45 -16.02
N ILE A 275 15.33 -23.29 -15.48
CA ILE A 275 16.75 -23.27 -15.76
C ILE A 275 17.17 -24.66 -16.19
N ASP A 276 17.87 -24.77 -17.31
CA ASP A 276 18.40 -26.04 -17.80
C ASP A 276 19.84 -26.31 -17.33
N GLU A 277 20.39 -27.46 -17.71
CA GLU A 277 21.78 -27.84 -17.38
C GLU A 277 22.83 -26.85 -17.94
N ASP A 278 22.52 -26.18 -19.05
CA ASP A 278 23.40 -25.18 -19.70
C ASP A 278 23.25 -23.78 -19.09
N ALA A 279 22.52 -23.64 -17.98
CA ALA A 279 22.19 -22.38 -17.32
C ALA A 279 21.39 -21.38 -18.18
N ARG A 280 20.71 -21.83 -19.24
CA ARG A 280 19.74 -21.02 -19.99
C ARG A 280 18.48 -20.85 -19.16
N ARG A 281 17.93 -19.64 -19.16
CA ARG A 281 16.76 -19.26 -18.36
C ARG A 281 15.56 -19.03 -19.27
N TYR A 282 14.49 -19.74 -18.99
CA TYR A 282 13.19 -19.58 -19.64
C TYR A 282 12.20 -19.06 -18.62
N PHE A 283 11.40 -18.08 -18.99
CA PHE A 283 10.39 -17.56 -18.09
C PHE A 283 9.12 -17.16 -18.82
N LYS A 284 8.00 -17.31 -18.14
CA LYS A 284 6.70 -16.81 -18.59
C LYS A 284 5.99 -16.18 -17.42
N GLN A 285 5.42 -15.00 -17.66
CA GLN A 285 4.73 -14.22 -16.66
C GLN A 285 3.24 -14.12 -17.00
N SER A 286 2.42 -14.21 -15.97
CA SER A 286 0.98 -13.97 -16.04
C SER A 286 0.57 -13.06 -14.89
N GLU A 287 -0.23 -12.03 -15.17
CA GLU A 287 -0.70 -11.12 -14.13
C GLU A 287 -1.72 -11.85 -13.22
N ILE A 288 -1.60 -11.59 -11.92
CA ILE A 288 -2.64 -11.90 -10.94
C ILE A 288 -3.09 -10.61 -10.26
N VAL A 289 -4.37 -10.53 -9.95
CA VAL A 289 -4.92 -9.38 -9.23
C VAL A 289 -5.05 -9.75 -7.76
N LEU A 290 -4.40 -8.97 -6.90
CA LEU A 290 -4.50 -9.09 -5.47
C LEU A 290 -5.53 -8.08 -4.92
N PHE A 291 -6.36 -8.50 -3.96
CA PHE A 291 -7.33 -7.61 -3.33
C PHE A 291 -7.44 -7.86 -1.82
N ARG A 292 -7.92 -6.86 -1.09
CA ARG A 292 -8.16 -6.96 0.35
C ARG A 292 -9.60 -7.39 0.60
N GLN A 293 -9.76 -8.58 1.15
CA GLN A 293 -11.06 -9.10 1.57
C GLN A 293 -11.54 -8.33 2.81
N ALA A 294 -12.80 -7.90 2.81
CA ALA A 294 -13.44 -7.33 4.00
C ALA A 294 -13.53 -8.39 5.11
N PRO A 295 -13.16 -8.07 6.36
CA PRO A 295 -13.41 -8.96 7.49
C PRO A 295 -14.92 -9.14 7.69
N GLU A 296 -15.32 -10.34 8.15
CA GLU A 296 -16.72 -10.64 8.44
C GLU A 296 -17.24 -9.70 9.55
N GLY A 297 -18.44 -9.15 9.36
CA GLY A 297 -19.11 -8.28 10.34
C GLY A 297 -18.79 -6.78 10.27
N LEU A 298 -17.88 -6.33 9.39
CA LEU A 298 -17.56 -4.90 9.24
C LEU A 298 -18.50 -4.21 8.25
N THR A 299 -19.57 -3.60 8.75
CA THR A 299 -20.65 -2.99 7.94
C THR A 299 -20.15 -1.92 6.97
N LEU A 300 -19.26 -1.02 7.40
CA LEU A 300 -18.68 0.03 6.54
C LEU A 300 -17.88 -0.54 5.37
N ALA A 301 -17.12 -1.61 5.60
CA ALA A 301 -16.44 -2.30 4.50
C ALA A 301 -17.45 -2.92 3.53
N GLN A 302 -18.57 -3.45 4.03
CA GLN A 302 -19.66 -4.01 3.22
C GLN A 302 -20.45 -2.94 2.45
N GLU A 303 -20.54 -1.71 2.95
CA GLU A 303 -21.17 -0.58 2.26
C GLU A 303 -20.28 0.00 1.16
N GLN A 304 -18.98 0.23 1.44
CA GLN A 304 -17.99 0.63 0.43
C GLN A 304 -17.94 -0.35 -0.75
N ASN A 305 -18.07 -1.63 -0.42
CA ASN A 305 -18.19 -2.75 -1.34
C ASN A 305 -19.37 -2.63 -2.32
N LYS A 306 -20.55 -2.19 -1.86
CA LYS A 306 -21.74 -2.04 -2.73
C LYS A 306 -21.60 -0.88 -3.72
N LEU A 307 -20.94 0.21 -3.33
CA LEU A 307 -20.74 1.39 -4.17
C LEU A 307 -19.75 1.11 -5.32
N MET A 308 -18.67 0.35 -5.06
CA MET A 308 -17.68 -0.01 -6.09
C MET A 308 -18.11 -1.13 -7.05
N ALA A 309 -19.16 -1.91 -6.75
CA ALA A 309 -19.68 -2.93 -7.66
C ALA A 309 -20.57 -2.34 -8.78
N VAL A 310 -21.00 -1.07 -8.63
CA VAL A 310 -21.92 -0.38 -9.55
C VAL A 310 -21.18 0.64 -10.44
N SER A 311 -19.90 0.92 -10.16
CA SER A 311 -19.01 1.84 -10.89
C SER A 311 -18.02 1.10 -11.79
#